data_AF-K1QRM8-F1
#
_entry.id   AF-K1QRM8-F1
#
_cell.length_a   1.000
_cell.length_b   1.000
_cell.length_c   1.000
_cell.angle_alpha   90.00
_cell.angle_beta   90.00
_cell.angle_gamma   90.00
#
_symmetry.space_group_name_H-M   'P 1'
#
loop_
_entity.id
_entity.type
_entity.pdbx_description
1 polymer ?
#
loop_
_entity_poly.entity_id
_entity_poly.type
_entity_poly.pdbx_seq_one_letter_code
_entity_poly.pdbx_strand_id
1 'polypeptide(L)' 'MRPTDLKVSLDLISIHTKDKLEKKFVTTAYMTLKWRDEFLPWIETEFPIYRLTFPENECGNRTLS' A
#
# COMPACT_ATOMS: atom_id res chain seq x y z
N MET A 1 21.47 1.77 4.56
CA MET A 1 20.01 1.51 4.55
C MET A 1 19.78 0.03 4.38
N ARG A 2 18.92 -0.58 5.20
CA ARG A 2 18.48 -1.97 5.00
C ARG A 2 17.37 -1.99 3.95
N PRO A 3 17.26 -3.03 3.11
CA PRO A 3 16.14 -3.17 2.17
C PRO A 3 14.80 -3.19 2.92
N THR A 4 13.81 -2.47 2.40
CA THR A 4 12.43 -2.54 2.91
C THR A 4 11.79 -3.81 2.40
N ASP A 5 11.34 -4.67 3.31
CA ASP A 5 10.52 -5.84 2.96
C ASP A 5 9.09 -5.36 2.62
N LEU A 6 8.74 -5.45 1.33
CA LEU A 6 7.43 -5.06 0.81
C LEU A 6 6.64 -6.31 0.45
N LYS A 7 5.57 -6.56 1.22
CA LYS A 7 4.61 -7.62 0.92
C LYS A 7 3.51 -7.06 0.03
N VAL A 8 3.29 -7.72 -1.10
CA VAL A 8 2.28 -7.36 -2.08
C VAL A 8 1.26 -8.49 -2.19
N SER A 9 -0.02 -8.16 -2.11
CA SER A 9 -1.11 -9.09 -2.43
C SER A 9 -2.11 -8.44 -3.37
N LEU A 10 -2.73 -9.26 -4.22
CA LEU A 10 -3.70 -8.81 -5.20
C LEU A 10 -4.94 -9.70 -5.11
N ASP A 11 -6.06 -9.08 -4.76
CA ASP A 11 -7.37 -9.71 -4.68
C ASP A 11 -8.14 -9.35 -5.94
N LEU A 12 -8.12 -10.26 -6.91
CA LEU A 12 -8.76 -10.07 -8.21
C LEU A 12 -10.28 -10.15 -8.08
N ILE A 13 -10.97 -9.13 -8.61
CA ILE A 13 -12.43 -9.02 -8.59
C ILE A 13 -13.01 -9.44 -9.94
N SER A 14 -12.47 -8.91 -11.04
CA SER A 14 -12.96 -9.20 -12.39
C SER A 14 -11.87 -9.14 -13.45
N ILE A 15 -12.09 -9.91 -14.52
CA ILE A 15 -11.33 -9.83 -15.77
C ILE A 15 -12.32 -9.50 -16.89
N HIS A 16 -12.11 -8.37 -17.54
CA HIS A 16 -12.81 -7.94 -18.73
C HIS A 16 -11.92 -8.15 -19.95
N THR A 17 -12.39 -8.97 -20.88
CA THR A 17 -11.72 -9.12 -22.19
C THR A 17 -12.13 -7.94 -23.05
N LYS A 18 -11.26 -6.93 -23.17
CA LYS A 18 -11.57 -5.70 -23.90
C LYS A 18 -11.10 -5.72 -25.35
N ASP A 19 -10.11 -6.56 -25.70
CA ASP A 19 -9.54 -6.52 -27.04
C ASP A 19 -9.01 -7.89 -27.52
N LYS A 20 -9.66 -8.45 -28.55
CA LYS A 20 -9.22 -9.70 -29.21
C LYS A 20 -8.07 -9.46 -30.20
N LEU A 21 -7.85 -8.22 -30.64
CA LEU A 21 -6.76 -7.86 -31.55
C LEU A 21 -5.48 -7.58 -30.77
N GLU A 22 -5.58 -6.89 -29.63
CA GLU A 22 -4.42 -6.46 -28.83
C GLU A 22 -3.96 -7.47 -27.76
N LYS A 23 -4.66 -8.59 -27.56
CA LYS A 23 -4.36 -9.60 -26.52
C LYS A 23 -4.21 -8.98 -25.11
N LYS A 24 -5.04 -8.00 -24.78
CA LYS A 24 -5.05 -7.32 -23.48
C LYS A 24 -6.27 -7.69 -22.66
N PHE A 25 -6.03 -7.94 -21.38
CA PHE A 25 -7.07 -8.09 -20.36
C PHE A 25 -7.14 -6.84 -19.51
N VAL A 26 -8.34 -6.28 -19.35
CA VAL A 26 -8.59 -5.23 -18.37
C VAL A 26 -9.06 -5.93 -17.11
N THR A 27 -8.41 -5.69 -15.98
CA THR A 27 -8.78 -6.33 -14.71
C THR A 27 -9.17 -5.28 -13.69
N THR A 28 -10.01 -5.69 -12.74
CA THR A 28 -10.31 -4.91 -11.54
C THR A 28 -9.92 -5.76 -10.34
N ALA A 29 -9.12 -5.19 -9.44
CA ALA A 29 -8.59 -5.88 -8.29
C ALA A 29 -8.34 -4.90 -7.14
N TYR A 30 -8.33 -5.40 -5.90
CA TYR A 30 -7.73 -4.69 -4.78
C TYR A 30 -6.26 -5.07 -4.68
N MET A 31 -5.39 -4.08 -4.55
CA MET A 31 -3.96 -4.28 -4.30
C MET A 31 -3.66 -3.84 -2.87
N THR A 32 -3.09 -4.74 -2.08
CA THR A 32 -2.66 -4.44 -0.72
C THR A 32 -1.14 -4.45 -0.64
N LEU A 33 -0.59 -3.38 -0.09
CA LEU A 33 0.83 -3.20 0.16
C LEU A 33 1.06 -3.17 1.66
N LYS A 34 2.00 -3.98 2.16
CA LYS A 34 2.35 -4.03 3.59
C LYS A 34 3.86 -4.01 3.77
N TRP A 35 4.36 -3.01 4.47
CA TRP A 35 5.76 -2.87 4.85
C TRP A 35 5.88 -2.39 6.30
N ARG A 36 7.09 -2.45 6.86
CA ARG A 36 7.42 -1.81 8.14
C ARG A 36 8.09 -0.48 7.86
N ASP A 37 7.56 0.59 8.43
CA ASP A 37 8.19 1.91 8.42
C ASP A 37 8.87 2.16 9.77
N GLU A 38 10.20 2.34 9.78
CA GLU A 38 10.98 2.58 10.99
C GLU A 38 10.83 4.02 11.53
N PHE A 39 10.25 4.94 10.74
CA PHE A 39 10.08 6.35 11.10
C PHE A 39 8.69 6.71 11.65
N LEU A 40 7.79 5.72 11.71
CA LEU A 40 6.46 5.84 12.29
C LEU A 40 6.22 4.91 13.52
N PRO A 41 7.16 4.80 14.49
CA PRO A 41 6.86 4.13 15.74
C PRO A 41 6.08 5.07 16.68
N TRP A 42 5.22 4.51 17.52
CA TRP A 42 4.64 5.21 18.67
C TRP A 42 4.55 4.26 19.86
N ILE A 43 4.44 4.83 21.07
CA ILE A 43 4.38 4.07 22.32
C ILE A 43 2.92 3.85 22.68
N GLU A 44 2.45 2.61 22.54
CA GLU A 44 1.04 2.23 22.80
C GLU A 44 0.61 2.48 24.26
N THR A 45 1.56 2.44 25.21
CA THR A 45 1.27 2.69 26.63
C THR A 45 1.08 4.17 26.95
N GLU A 46 1.66 5.07 26.16
CA GLU A 46 1.49 6.52 26.30
C GLU A 46 0.27 7.01 25.49
N PHE A 47 0.06 6.41 24.32
CA PHE A 47 -1.06 6.68 23.44
C PHE A 47 -1.79 5.37 23.14
N PRO A 48 -2.96 5.12 23.74
CA PRO A 48 -3.72 3.87 23.55
C PRO A 48 -4.42 3.83 22.18
N ILE A 49 -3.62 3.99 21.12
CA ILE A 49 -4.02 4.02 19.72
C ILE A 49 -3.37 2.80 19.05
N TYR A 50 -4.20 1.92 18.50
CA TYR A 50 -3.73 0.67 17.88
C TYR A 50 -3.66 0.75 16.35
N ARG A 51 -4.25 1.79 15.75
CA ARG A 51 -4.25 1.99 14.30
C ARG A 51 -4.36 3.47 13.97
N LEU A 52 -3.44 3.94 13.14
CA LEU A 52 -3.51 5.24 12.48
C LEU A 52 -3.95 5.04 11.03
N THR A 53 -4.76 5.97 10.53
CA THR A 53 -5.18 6.01 9.13
C THR A 53 -4.76 7.35 8.58
N PHE A 54 -3.96 7.31 7.52
CA PHE A 54 -3.45 8.49 6.85
C PHE A 54 -4.01 8.55 5.43
N PRO A 55 -4.28 9.75 4.90
CA PRO A 55 -4.38 9.95 3.46
C PRO A 55 -3.12 9.46 2.75
N GLU A 56 -3.27 8.90 1.55
CA GLU A 56 -2.16 8.31 0.78
C GLU A 56 -1.01 9.29 0.55
N ASN A 57 -1.34 10.56 0.32
CA ASN A 57 -0.40 11.64 0.03
C ASN A 57 0.34 12.21 1.25
N GLU A 58 -0.02 11.79 2.46
CA GLU A 58 0.58 12.27 3.71
C GLU A 58 1.59 11.26 4.28
N CYS A 59 1.50 9.99 3.88
CA CYS A 59 2.44 8.95 4.28
C CYS A 59 3.72 9.04 3.41
N GLY A 60 4.76 9.73 3.91
CA GLY A 60 6.07 9.79 3.28
C GLY A 60 6.55 11.16 2.80
N ASN A 61 5.73 12.22 2.91
CA ASN A 61 6.15 13.59 2.62
C ASN A 61 6.92 14.20 3.81
N ARG A 62 8.15 13.73 4.02
CA ARG A 62 9.16 14.51 4.76
C ARG A 62 10.08 15.15 3.72
N THR A 63 9.68 16.31 3.21
CA THR A 63 10.63 17.25 2.62
C THR A 63 11.62 17.63 3.71
N LEU A 64 12.88 17.22 3.51
CA LEU A 64 14.02 17.67 4.31
C LEU A 64 14.13 19.20 4.15
N SER A 65 13.65 19.94 5.14
CA SER A 65 13.96 21.34 5.38
C SER A 65 15.12 21.46 6.35
#